data_AF-A0A8H4SRH2-F1
#
_entry.id   AF-A0A8H4SRH2-F1
#
_cell.length_a   1.000
_cell.length_b   1.000
_cell.length_c   1.000
_cell.angle_alpha   90.00
_cell.angle_beta   90.00
_cell.angle_gamma   90.00
#
_symmetry.space_group_name_H-M   'P 1'
#
loop_
_entity.id
_entity.type
_entity.pdbx_description
1 polymer ?
#
loop_
_entity_poly.entity_id
_entity_poly.type
_entity_poly.pdbx_seq_one_letter_code
_entity_poly.pdbx_strand_id
1 'polypeptide(L)'
;EEIEANIAVRGHAIEARIYAENPDQGFIPDSGRLLHVRLPKETEDVRIDAGFVAGDEVSAHYDPMISKLIVRGANREEALRNLSVALEEYEIAGPITNIEFLKAVCKSADFASGAVETGYIEKHREELFVKEAAPDEVLAQVALAIFTKRADSGPELTSSGLKGSQLGFSSSFQQRQFKFAEMASSATPDAANPTHDVQVRQLSSDSFRVTVNGRTFEK
;
A
#
# COMPACT_ATOMS: atom_id res chain seq x y z
N GLU A 1 -29.20 14.67 29.63
CA GLU A 1 -29.28 13.58 30.63
C GLU A 1 -29.83 12.26 30.07
N GLU A 2 -31.14 12.03 29.90
CA GLU A 2 -31.65 10.71 29.43
C GLU A 2 -31.21 10.35 27.99
N ILE A 3 -31.14 11.33 27.10
CA ILE A 3 -30.65 11.15 25.72
C ILE A 3 -29.14 10.83 25.72
N GLU A 4 -28.35 11.52 26.53
CA GLU A 4 -26.91 11.26 26.65
C GLU A 4 -26.64 9.88 27.24
N ALA A 5 -27.40 9.47 28.25
CA ALA A 5 -27.32 8.12 28.80
C ALA A 5 -27.65 7.06 27.75
N ASN A 6 -28.70 7.27 26.95
CA ASN A 6 -29.06 6.36 25.87
C ASN A 6 -28.03 6.32 24.72
N ILE A 7 -27.36 7.43 24.42
CA ILE A 7 -26.28 7.49 23.42
C ILE A 7 -25.03 6.79 23.96
N ALA A 8 -24.69 6.99 25.24
CA ALA A 8 -23.54 6.34 25.87
C ALA A 8 -23.63 4.80 25.84
N VAL A 9 -24.86 4.25 25.91
CA VAL A 9 -25.10 2.80 25.81
C VAL A 9 -24.88 2.27 24.38
N ARG A 10 -24.87 3.12 23.34
CA ARG A 10 -24.71 2.73 21.94
C ARG A 10 -23.24 2.68 21.48
N GLY A 11 -22.30 3.01 22.36
CA GLY A 11 -20.88 2.97 22.08
C GLY A 11 -20.37 4.19 21.30
N HIS A 12 -19.33 3.99 20.49
CA HIS A 12 -18.66 5.03 19.72
C HIS A 12 -18.49 4.61 18.27
N ALA A 13 -18.48 5.58 17.35
CA ALA A 13 -18.23 5.34 15.93
C ALA A 13 -17.24 6.37 15.37
N ILE A 14 -16.41 5.93 14.43
CA ILE A 14 -15.45 6.78 13.73
C ILE A 14 -15.60 6.54 12.23
N GLU A 15 -15.68 7.63 11.45
CA GLU A 15 -15.66 7.61 9.98
C GLU A 15 -14.30 8.11 9.49
N ALA A 16 -13.68 7.36 8.58
CA ALA A 16 -12.55 7.78 7.79
C ALA A 16 -12.95 7.89 6.32
N ARG A 17 -12.56 8.98 5.66
CA ARG A 17 -12.77 9.17 4.23
C ARG A 17 -11.52 8.78 3.47
N ILE A 18 -11.67 7.78 2.61
CA ILE A 18 -10.59 7.28 1.78
C ILE A 18 -10.57 8.10 0.50
N TYR A 19 -9.54 8.92 0.35
CA TYR A 19 -9.36 9.83 -0.78
C TYR A 19 -8.21 9.38 -1.68
N ALA A 20 -8.38 9.57 -2.99
CA ALA A 20 -7.29 9.61 -3.95
C ALA A 20 -6.59 10.98 -3.85
N GLU A 21 -5.74 11.14 -2.86
CA GLU A 21 -4.99 12.36 -2.59
C GLU A 21 -3.58 12.01 -2.11
N ASN A 22 -2.65 12.95 -2.26
CA ASN A 22 -1.27 12.80 -1.83
C ASN A 22 -0.99 13.62 -0.56
N PRO A 23 -1.03 13.03 0.65
CA PRO A 23 -0.76 13.74 1.90
C PRO A 23 0.60 14.46 1.91
N ASP A 24 1.63 13.84 1.34
CA ASP A 24 2.99 14.39 1.33
C ASP A 24 3.12 15.69 0.50
N GLN A 25 2.20 15.91 -0.44
CA GLN A 25 2.14 17.12 -1.26
C GLN A 25 1.04 18.08 -0.82
N GLY A 26 0.60 17.97 0.44
CA GLY A 26 -0.47 18.82 0.96
C GLY A 26 -1.84 18.41 0.44
N PHE A 27 -2.07 17.10 0.33
CA PHE A 27 -3.36 16.50 -0.06
C PHE A 27 -3.81 16.94 -1.46
N ILE A 28 -2.88 17.08 -2.40
CA ILE A 28 -3.23 17.33 -3.80
C ILE A 28 -4.02 16.11 -4.30
N PRO A 29 -5.20 16.32 -4.92
CA PRO A 29 -5.97 15.25 -5.53
C PRO A 29 -5.16 14.49 -6.58
N ASP A 30 -5.26 13.17 -6.53
CA ASP A 30 -4.72 12.28 -7.55
C ASP A 30 -5.87 11.65 -8.35
N SER A 31 -5.59 11.29 -9.60
CA SER A 31 -6.60 10.79 -10.54
C SER A 31 -6.02 9.70 -11.42
N GLY A 32 -6.90 8.85 -11.95
CA GLY A 32 -6.51 7.76 -12.82
C GLY A 32 -7.19 6.45 -12.46
N ARG A 33 -6.70 5.38 -13.10
CA ARG A 33 -7.34 4.07 -13.03
C ARG A 33 -6.96 3.32 -11.76
N LEU A 34 -7.96 2.78 -11.07
CA LEU A 34 -7.79 1.87 -9.94
C LEU A 34 -7.36 0.50 -10.48
N LEU A 35 -6.06 0.22 -10.44
CA LEU A 35 -5.46 -1.01 -10.94
C LEU A 35 -5.77 -2.21 -10.05
N HIS A 36 -5.87 -1.97 -8.74
CA HIS A 36 -6.25 -2.96 -7.74
C HIS A 36 -7.06 -2.27 -6.65
N VAL A 37 -8.13 -2.92 -6.21
CA VAL A 37 -8.95 -2.47 -5.09
C VAL A 37 -9.36 -3.70 -4.29
N ARG A 38 -8.90 -3.75 -3.04
CA ARG A 38 -9.41 -4.63 -2.01
C ARG A 38 -9.87 -3.75 -0.86
N LEU A 39 -11.16 -3.81 -0.58
CA LEU A 39 -11.75 -3.15 0.57
C LEU A 39 -11.71 -4.11 1.77
N PRO A 40 -11.68 -3.59 3.02
CA PRO A 40 -11.79 -4.41 4.21
C PRO A 40 -13.07 -5.22 4.22
N LYS A 41 -13.06 -6.31 4.98
CA LYS A 41 -14.27 -7.12 5.11
C LYS A 41 -15.32 -6.39 5.95
N GLU A 42 -16.51 -6.18 5.39
CA GLU A 42 -17.65 -5.69 6.18
C GLU A 42 -18.04 -6.70 7.26
N THR A 43 -18.33 -6.17 8.44
CA THR A 43 -18.77 -6.93 9.62
C THR A 43 -19.89 -6.17 10.31
N GLU A 44 -20.38 -6.66 11.45
CA GLU A 44 -21.34 -5.90 12.25
C GLU A 44 -20.78 -4.55 12.74
N ASP A 45 -19.46 -4.45 12.87
CA ASP A 45 -18.77 -3.29 13.43
C ASP A 45 -17.97 -2.48 12.40
N VAL A 46 -17.93 -2.94 11.14
CA VAL A 46 -17.23 -2.31 10.02
C VAL A 46 -18.17 -2.21 8.83
N ARG A 47 -18.45 -0.97 8.40
CA ARG A 47 -19.28 -0.64 7.25
C ARG A 47 -18.47 0.16 6.24
N ILE A 48 -18.69 -0.11 4.95
CA ILE A 48 -18.00 0.57 3.87
C ILE A 48 -19.01 1.12 2.87
N ASP A 49 -19.03 2.43 2.71
CA ASP A 49 -19.78 3.08 1.64
C ASP A 49 -18.80 3.40 0.50
N ALA A 50 -18.70 2.52 -0.51
CA ALA A 50 -17.80 2.67 -1.66
C ALA A 50 -18.56 2.95 -2.97
N GLY A 51 -18.01 3.84 -3.80
CA GLY A 51 -18.55 4.18 -5.12
C GLY A 51 -17.74 3.63 -6.30
N PHE A 52 -16.59 3.00 -6.02
CA PHE A 52 -15.63 2.55 -7.02
C PHE A 52 -15.25 1.07 -6.82
N VAL A 53 -14.93 0.40 -7.92
CA VAL A 53 -14.37 -0.95 -7.95
C VAL A 53 -13.07 -1.01 -8.75
N ALA A 54 -12.35 -2.14 -8.67
CA ALA A 54 -11.16 -2.34 -9.46
C ALA A 54 -11.45 -2.20 -10.96
N GLY A 55 -10.62 -1.42 -11.66
CA GLY A 55 -10.76 -1.12 -13.08
C GLY A 55 -11.41 0.23 -13.38
N ASP A 56 -12.11 0.84 -12.42
CA ASP A 56 -12.73 2.17 -12.56
C ASP A 56 -11.68 3.29 -12.62
N GLU A 57 -12.10 4.46 -13.09
CA GLU A 57 -11.28 5.66 -13.19
C GLU A 57 -11.75 6.74 -12.21
N VAL A 58 -10.85 7.16 -11.33
CA VAL A 58 -11.05 8.35 -10.49
C VAL A 58 -10.78 9.57 -11.36
N SER A 59 -11.84 10.30 -11.70
CA SER A 59 -11.75 11.48 -12.57
C SER A 59 -11.29 12.71 -11.79
N ALA A 60 -10.47 13.55 -12.44
CA ALA A 60 -10.09 14.87 -11.92
C ALA A 60 -11.25 15.88 -11.89
N HIS A 61 -12.42 15.55 -12.44
CA HIS A 61 -13.58 16.45 -12.52
C HIS A 61 -14.51 16.39 -11.30
N TYR A 62 -14.32 15.42 -10.41
CA TYR A 62 -15.18 15.20 -9.23
C TYR A 62 -14.34 15.11 -7.95
N ASP A 63 -15.04 15.01 -6.82
CA ASP A 63 -14.40 14.75 -5.52
C ASP A 63 -13.64 13.41 -5.56
N PRO A 64 -12.35 13.34 -5.18
CA PRO A 64 -11.53 12.13 -5.27
C PRO A 64 -11.87 11.06 -4.22
N MET A 65 -13.07 11.10 -3.62
CA MET A 65 -13.46 10.18 -2.55
C MET A 65 -13.73 8.78 -3.13
N ILE A 66 -12.93 7.80 -2.70
CA ILE A 66 -13.06 6.41 -3.13
C ILE A 66 -14.13 5.70 -2.29
N SER A 67 -14.06 5.84 -0.97
CA SER A 67 -14.99 5.21 -0.04
C SER A 67 -15.03 5.91 1.32
N LYS A 68 -16.06 5.62 2.10
CA LYS A 68 -16.10 5.91 3.54
C LYS A 68 -15.94 4.60 4.31
N LEU A 69 -15.00 4.58 5.23
CA LEU A 69 -14.85 3.51 6.21
C LEU A 69 -15.49 3.98 7.51
N ILE A 70 -16.57 3.33 7.93
CA ILE A 70 -17.26 3.62 9.18
C ILE A 70 -17.10 2.42 10.09
N VAL A 71 -16.57 2.64 11.29
CA VAL A 71 -16.45 1.60 12.31
C VAL A 71 -17.17 2.00 13.58
N ARG A 72 -17.57 1.00 14.36
CA ARG A 72 -18.11 1.20 15.71
C ARG A 72 -17.41 0.29 16.73
N GLY A 73 -17.58 0.62 18.01
CA GLY A 73 -17.14 -0.19 19.14
C GLY A 73 -17.90 0.21 20.41
N ALA A 74 -17.80 -0.58 21.49
CA ALA A 74 -18.47 -0.28 22.75
C ALA A 74 -17.92 1.00 23.42
N ASN A 75 -16.71 1.41 23.07
CA ASN A 75 -16.11 2.68 23.44
C ASN A 75 -15.19 3.21 22.33
N ARG A 76 -14.66 4.42 22.52
CA ARG A 76 -13.80 5.08 21.53
C ARG A 76 -12.52 4.32 21.22
N GLU A 77 -11.91 3.72 22.24
CA GLU A 77 -10.68 2.95 22.09
C GLU A 77 -10.91 1.71 21.21
N GLU A 78 -12.03 1.01 21.43
CA GLU A 78 -12.43 -0.13 20.60
C GLU A 78 -12.76 0.28 19.17
N ALA A 79 -13.51 1.37 18.97
CA ALA A 79 -13.76 1.90 17.63
C ALA A 79 -12.45 2.27 16.91
N LEU A 80 -11.47 2.85 17.61
CA LEU A 80 -10.17 3.19 17.03
C LEU A 80 -9.33 1.95 16.68
N ARG A 81 -9.39 0.89 17.50
CA ARG A 81 -8.78 -0.41 17.17
C ARG A 81 -9.41 -1.02 15.94
N ASN A 82 -10.74 -1.02 15.86
CA ASN A 82 -11.47 -1.52 14.69
C ASN A 82 -11.12 -0.71 13.43
N LEU A 83 -10.98 0.62 13.56
CA LEU A 83 -10.55 1.50 12.46
C LEU A 83 -9.15 1.12 11.99
N SER A 84 -8.21 0.95 12.92
CA SER A 84 -6.82 0.62 12.62
C SER A 84 -6.71 -0.71 11.89
N VAL A 85 -7.41 -1.75 12.38
CA VAL A 85 -7.43 -3.08 11.74
C VAL A 85 -8.03 -2.99 10.34
N ALA A 86 -9.16 -2.30 10.18
CA ALA A 86 -9.78 -2.15 8.87
C ALA A 86 -8.88 -1.37 7.89
N LEU A 87 -8.18 -0.33 8.33
CA LEU A 87 -7.23 0.41 7.48
C LEU A 87 -6.07 -0.47 6.98
N GLU A 88 -5.63 -1.47 7.74
CA GLU A 88 -4.59 -2.42 7.30
C GLU A 88 -5.08 -3.41 6.24
N GLU A 89 -6.38 -3.66 6.14
CA GLU A 89 -6.94 -4.55 5.11
C GLU A 89 -7.15 -3.88 3.75
N TYR A 90 -7.06 -2.54 3.68
CA TYR A 90 -7.17 -1.82 2.43
C TYR A 90 -5.96 -2.09 1.53
N GLU A 91 -6.23 -2.47 0.28
CA GLU A 91 -5.21 -2.53 -0.76
C GLU A 91 -5.72 -1.74 -1.97
N ILE A 92 -5.09 -0.59 -2.26
CA ILE A 92 -5.43 0.23 -3.43
C ILE A 92 -4.14 0.47 -4.23
N ALA A 93 -4.16 0.13 -5.51
CA ALA A 93 -3.10 0.46 -6.45
C ALA A 93 -3.64 1.27 -7.62
N GLY A 94 -2.89 2.27 -8.07
CA GLY A 94 -3.34 3.26 -9.04
C GLY A 94 -2.99 4.65 -8.52
N PRO A 95 -3.99 5.54 -8.27
CA PRO A 95 -3.76 6.81 -7.60
C PRO A 95 -3.17 6.65 -6.18
N ILE A 96 -2.42 7.65 -5.74
CA ILE A 96 -1.99 7.80 -4.34
C ILE A 96 -3.22 8.01 -3.46
N THR A 97 -3.20 7.47 -2.24
CA THR A 97 -4.30 7.59 -1.28
C THR A 97 -3.83 8.09 0.07
N ASN A 98 -4.77 8.60 0.87
CA ASN A 98 -4.52 9.04 2.24
C ASN A 98 -4.53 7.93 3.31
N ILE A 99 -4.60 6.66 2.91
CA ILE A 99 -4.76 5.52 3.86
C ILE A 99 -3.62 5.49 4.88
N GLU A 100 -2.37 5.63 4.44
CA GLU A 100 -1.22 5.60 5.34
C GLU A 100 -1.20 6.80 6.30
N PHE A 101 -1.66 7.96 5.85
CA PHE A 101 -1.87 9.12 6.72
C PHE A 101 -2.95 8.82 7.80
N LEU A 102 -4.07 8.20 7.42
CA LEU A 102 -5.12 7.81 8.36
C LEU A 102 -4.62 6.78 9.39
N LYS A 103 -3.75 5.84 8.98
CA LYS A 103 -3.09 4.91 9.90
C LYS A 103 -2.19 5.65 10.89
N ALA A 104 -1.43 6.64 10.43
CA ALA A 104 -0.60 7.48 11.32
C ALA A 104 -1.47 8.24 12.34
N VAL A 105 -2.59 8.82 11.90
CA VAL A 105 -3.56 9.48 12.81
C VAL A 105 -4.09 8.50 13.86
N CYS A 106 -4.39 7.26 13.49
CA CYS A 106 -4.87 6.25 14.45
C CYS A 106 -3.83 5.87 15.51
N LYS A 107 -2.55 5.96 15.18
CA LYS A 107 -1.44 5.69 16.11
C LYS A 107 -1.14 6.87 17.05
N SER A 108 -1.68 8.05 16.77
CA SER A 108 -1.37 9.27 17.51
C SER A 108 -2.04 9.30 18.89
N ALA A 109 -1.26 9.61 19.94
CA ALA A 109 -1.73 9.56 21.33
C ALA A 109 -2.78 10.63 21.64
N ASP A 110 -2.63 11.84 21.10
CA ASP A 110 -3.59 12.93 21.30
C ASP A 110 -4.90 12.64 20.56
N PHE A 111 -4.81 12.08 19.34
CA PHE A 111 -5.99 11.60 18.62
C PHE A 111 -6.67 10.46 19.38
N ALA A 112 -5.93 9.50 19.96
CA ALA A 112 -6.48 8.39 20.72
C ALA A 112 -7.18 8.85 22.02
N SER A 113 -6.63 9.84 22.71
CA SER A 113 -7.22 10.43 23.92
C SER A 113 -8.37 11.40 23.63
N GLY A 114 -8.52 11.85 22.39
CA GLY A 114 -9.54 12.83 21.99
C GLY A 114 -9.12 14.29 22.22
N ALA A 115 -7.84 14.55 22.49
CA ALA A 115 -7.26 15.89 22.60
C ALA A 115 -7.06 16.54 21.21
N VAL A 116 -8.15 16.66 20.44
CA VAL A 116 -8.14 17.14 19.06
C VAL A 116 -8.64 18.58 18.96
N GLU A 117 -8.05 19.35 18.04
CA GLU A 117 -8.44 20.71 17.70
C GLU A 117 -8.44 20.90 16.17
N THR A 118 -9.02 21.98 15.66
CA THR A 118 -9.11 22.19 14.20
C THR A 118 -7.75 22.40 13.53
N GLY A 119 -6.72 22.77 14.29
CA GLY A 119 -5.32 22.86 13.85
C GLY A 119 -4.49 21.60 14.07
N TYR A 120 -5.11 20.46 14.44
CA TYR A 120 -4.41 19.26 14.89
C TYR A 120 -3.33 18.77 13.92
N ILE A 121 -3.66 18.69 12.63
CA ILE A 121 -2.78 18.13 11.60
C ILE A 121 -1.50 18.97 11.45
N GLU A 122 -1.63 20.30 11.40
CA GLU A 122 -0.47 21.20 11.28
C GLU A 122 0.41 21.14 12.53
N LYS A 123 -0.21 21.05 13.72
CA LYS A 123 0.51 20.94 15.00
C LYS A 123 1.28 19.63 15.15
N HIS A 124 0.74 18.53 14.62
CA HIS A 124 1.34 17.18 14.71
C HIS A 124 2.00 16.75 13.41
N ARG A 125 2.39 17.69 12.54
CA ARG A 125 2.93 17.39 11.22
C ARG A 125 4.17 16.48 11.25
N GLU A 126 5.05 16.68 12.22
CA GLU A 126 6.26 15.86 12.37
C GLU A 126 5.94 14.40 12.73
N GLU A 127 4.82 14.16 13.42
CA GLU A 127 4.35 12.83 13.81
C GLU A 127 3.55 12.15 12.69
N LEU A 128 2.68 12.89 12.02
CA LEU A 128 1.70 12.34 11.07
C LEU A 128 2.25 12.07 9.66
N PHE A 129 3.39 12.69 9.31
CA PHE A 129 4.00 12.59 7.96
C PHE A 129 5.36 11.87 8.00
N VAL A 130 5.60 11.04 9.01
CA VAL A 130 6.80 10.20 9.07
C VAL A 130 6.77 9.18 7.95
N LYS A 131 7.83 9.17 7.13
CA LYS A 131 7.99 8.17 6.06
C LYS A 131 8.66 6.92 6.61
N GLU A 132 7.97 5.79 6.50
CA GLU A 132 8.58 4.48 6.71
C GLU A 132 9.16 3.97 5.39
N ALA A 133 10.46 3.69 5.38
CA ALA A 133 11.11 3.09 4.22
C ALA A 133 10.61 1.66 4.03
N ALA A 134 10.41 1.26 2.77
CA ALA A 134 10.02 -0.11 2.46
C ALA A 134 11.09 -1.10 2.99
N PRO A 135 10.72 -2.13 3.77
CA PRO A 135 11.69 -3.12 4.23
C PRO A 135 12.38 -3.81 3.05
N ASP A 136 13.68 -4.13 3.19
CA ASP A 136 14.46 -4.82 2.16
C ASP A 136 13.79 -6.14 1.70
N GLU A 137 13.07 -6.82 2.62
CA GLU A 137 12.34 -8.05 2.31
C GLU A 137 11.20 -7.80 1.29
N VAL A 138 10.47 -6.69 1.42
CA VAL A 138 9.41 -6.32 0.47
C VAL A 138 10.02 -6.07 -0.91
N LEU A 139 11.14 -5.35 -0.98
CA LEU A 139 11.87 -5.12 -2.23
C LEU A 139 12.35 -6.43 -2.86
N ALA A 140 12.82 -7.39 -2.04
CA ALA A 140 13.22 -8.71 -2.50
C ALA A 140 12.05 -9.51 -3.10
N GLN A 141 10.90 -9.51 -2.42
CA GLN A 141 9.68 -10.18 -2.88
C GLN A 141 9.16 -9.57 -4.19
N VAL A 142 9.15 -8.24 -4.31
CA VAL A 142 8.76 -7.54 -5.55
C VAL A 142 9.68 -7.90 -6.71
N ALA A 143 11.01 -7.89 -6.50
CA ALA A 143 11.97 -8.28 -7.54
C ALA A 143 11.77 -9.73 -8.00
N LEU A 144 11.54 -10.65 -7.05
CA LEU A 144 11.27 -12.04 -7.36
C LEU A 144 9.97 -12.22 -8.13
N ALA A 145 8.89 -11.54 -7.74
CA ALA A 145 7.60 -11.58 -8.44
C ALA A 145 7.69 -11.05 -9.87
N ILE A 146 8.45 -9.97 -10.11
CA ILE A 146 8.69 -9.45 -11.47
C ILE A 146 9.52 -10.45 -12.29
N PHE A 147 10.51 -11.10 -11.67
CA PHE A 147 11.33 -12.11 -12.32
C PHE A 147 10.51 -13.32 -12.77
N THR A 148 9.69 -13.90 -11.88
CA THR A 148 8.88 -15.10 -12.17
C THR A 148 7.76 -14.82 -13.16
N LYS A 149 6.99 -13.72 -12.99
CA LYS A 149 5.91 -13.35 -13.91
C LYS A 149 6.40 -13.17 -15.36
N ARG A 150 7.63 -12.69 -15.54
CA ARG A 150 8.26 -12.57 -16.87
C ARG A 150 8.75 -13.91 -17.42
N ALA A 151 9.23 -14.82 -16.57
CA ALA A 151 9.63 -16.15 -17.00
C ALA A 151 8.43 -16.93 -17.57
N ASP A 152 7.27 -16.82 -16.93
CA ASP A 152 6.01 -17.42 -17.40
C ASP A 152 5.47 -16.78 -18.69
N SER A 153 5.90 -15.55 -18.99
CA SER A 153 5.51 -14.82 -20.21
C SER A 153 6.49 -15.01 -21.38
N GLY A 154 7.49 -15.88 -21.24
CA GLY A 154 8.44 -16.21 -22.32
C GLY A 154 7.74 -16.99 -23.45
N PRO A 155 8.24 -16.91 -24.70
CA PRO A 155 7.65 -17.69 -25.79
C PRO A 155 7.70 -19.18 -25.45
N GLU A 156 6.56 -19.87 -25.52
CA GLU A 156 6.51 -21.33 -25.47
C GLU A 156 7.44 -21.89 -26.56
N LEU A 157 8.61 -22.36 -26.15
CA LEU A 157 9.47 -23.12 -27.05
C LEU A 157 8.76 -24.45 -27.30
N THR A 158 8.00 -24.49 -28.41
CA THR A 158 7.52 -25.72 -29.02
C THR A 158 8.74 -26.56 -29.42
N SER A 159 9.18 -27.46 -28.53
CA SER A 159 10.24 -28.41 -28.82
C SER A 159 9.71 -29.51 -29.73
N SER A 160 9.45 -29.19 -31.00
CA SER A 160 9.34 -30.19 -32.05
C SER A 160 10.75 -30.47 -32.58
N GLY A 161 11.15 -31.74 -32.47
CA GLY A 161 12.53 -32.16 -32.38
C GLY A 161 13.43 -31.84 -33.58
N LEU A 162 14.69 -31.56 -33.26
CA LEU A 162 15.87 -31.84 -34.09
C LEU A 162 17.03 -32.19 -33.16
N LYS A 163 17.52 -33.43 -33.27
CA LYS A 163 18.78 -33.87 -32.65
C LYS A 163 19.95 -33.33 -33.47
N GLY A 164 20.68 -32.37 -32.93
CA GLY A 164 21.97 -31.96 -33.48
C GLY A 164 22.22 -30.46 -33.34
N SER A 165 23.29 -30.13 -32.60
CA SER A 165 23.91 -28.80 -32.45
C SER A 165 23.02 -27.65 -31.92
N GLN A 166 23.06 -27.45 -30.60
CA GLN A 166 22.99 -26.10 -30.03
C GLN A 166 24.34 -25.79 -29.36
N LEU A 167 25.17 -25.02 -30.06
CA LEU A 167 26.16 -24.19 -29.40
C LEU A 167 25.39 -23.09 -28.64
N GLY A 168 25.56 -23.02 -27.32
CA GLY A 168 25.39 -21.76 -26.57
C GLY A 168 24.16 -21.57 -25.67
N PHE A 169 23.26 -22.55 -25.49
CA PHE A 169 22.10 -22.41 -24.59
C PHE A 169 22.10 -23.49 -23.52
N SER A 170 22.96 -23.35 -22.51
CA SER A 170 22.72 -24.06 -21.24
C SER A 170 21.55 -23.40 -20.53
N SER A 171 20.86 -24.18 -19.68
CA SER A 171 19.95 -23.71 -18.64
C SER A 171 20.71 -22.89 -17.57
N SER A 172 21.47 -21.88 -18.02
CA SER A 172 22.24 -21.03 -17.13
C SER A 172 21.25 -20.25 -16.30
N PHE A 173 21.29 -20.51 -15.00
CA PHE A 173 20.48 -19.81 -14.03
C PHE A 173 20.64 -18.30 -14.24
N GLN A 174 19.54 -17.65 -14.62
CA GLN A 174 19.58 -16.25 -15.03
C GLN A 174 19.78 -15.37 -13.80
N GLN A 175 20.73 -14.44 -13.91
CA GLN A 175 20.87 -13.34 -12.97
C GLN A 175 20.26 -12.08 -13.60
N ARG A 176 19.48 -11.34 -12.82
CA ARG A 176 18.94 -10.04 -13.22
C ARG A 176 19.16 -9.02 -12.11
N GLN A 177 19.36 -7.78 -12.53
CA GLN A 177 19.43 -6.64 -11.65
C GLN A 177 18.22 -5.75 -11.89
N PHE A 178 17.58 -5.36 -10.80
CA PHE A 178 16.49 -4.41 -10.74
C PHE A 178 16.99 -3.19 -9.98
N LYS A 179 16.52 -2.02 -10.42
CA LYS A 179 16.72 -0.77 -9.71
C LYS A 179 15.34 -0.22 -9.39
N PHE A 180 14.98 -0.25 -8.12
CA PHE A 180 13.76 0.39 -7.65
C PHE A 180 14.09 1.82 -7.24
N ALA A 181 13.25 2.77 -7.64
CA ALA A 181 13.27 4.09 -7.06
C ALA A 181 12.02 4.19 -6.19
N GLU A 182 12.15 4.71 -4.97
CA GLU A 182 10.96 5.16 -4.27
C GLU A 182 10.32 6.25 -5.12
N MET A 183 9.00 6.21 -5.29
CA MET A 183 8.30 7.37 -5.84
C MET A 183 8.27 8.42 -4.74
N ALA A 184 9.34 9.22 -4.63
CA ALA A 184 9.28 10.39 -3.79
C ALA A 184 8.30 11.38 -4.43
N SER A 185 7.38 11.86 -3.61
CA SER A 185 6.51 13.00 -3.90
C SER A 185 7.25 14.33 -3.71
N SER A 186 8.54 14.42 -4.06
CA SER A 186 9.39 15.50 -3.57
C SER A 186 8.85 16.89 -3.96
N ALA A 187 8.57 17.72 -2.95
CA ALA A 187 8.31 19.15 -3.08
C ALA A 187 9.55 19.94 -3.57
N THR A 188 10.69 19.28 -3.69
CA THR A 188 11.94 19.80 -4.28
C THR A 188 12.24 19.06 -5.59
N PRO A 189 12.32 19.77 -6.74
CA PRO A 189 12.59 19.18 -8.05
C PRO A 189 13.96 18.48 -8.20
N ASP A 190 14.90 18.73 -7.28
CA ASP A 190 16.32 18.36 -7.42
C ASP A 190 16.81 17.25 -6.48
N ALA A 191 15.98 16.73 -5.58
CA ALA A 191 16.36 15.60 -4.72
C ALA A 191 16.14 14.29 -5.50
N ALA A 192 17.23 13.63 -5.91
CA ALA A 192 17.14 12.32 -6.54
C ALA A 192 16.48 11.32 -5.56
N ASN A 193 15.41 10.66 -6.01
CA ASN A 193 14.72 9.67 -5.21
C ASN A 193 15.71 8.58 -4.76
N PRO A 194 15.62 8.10 -3.50
CA PRO A 194 16.44 7.00 -3.05
C PRO A 194 16.18 5.79 -3.97
N THR A 195 17.28 5.20 -4.46
CA THR A 195 17.22 4.03 -5.33
C THR A 195 17.79 2.82 -4.62
N HIS A 196 17.10 1.69 -4.74
CA HIS A 196 17.50 0.42 -4.20
C HIS A 196 17.90 -0.53 -5.33
N ASP A 197 19.13 -1.01 -5.25
CA ASP A 197 19.64 -2.03 -6.17
C ASP A 197 19.30 -3.42 -5.63
N VAL A 198 18.60 -4.20 -6.45
CA VAL A 198 18.16 -5.55 -6.13
C VAL A 198 18.66 -6.52 -7.19
N GLN A 199 19.37 -7.57 -6.76
CA GLN A 199 19.86 -8.62 -7.66
C GLN A 199 19.12 -9.91 -7.38
N VAL A 200 18.52 -10.50 -8.41
CA VAL A 200 17.88 -11.81 -8.34
C VAL A 200 18.73 -12.80 -9.13
N ARG A 201 19.14 -13.88 -8.48
CA ARG A 201 19.88 -14.98 -9.09
C ARG A 201 19.12 -16.27 -8.83
N GLN A 202 18.73 -16.94 -9.91
CA GLN A 202 18.19 -18.29 -9.79
C GLN A 202 19.32 -19.26 -9.36
N LEU A 203 19.02 -20.19 -8.45
CA LEU A 203 19.96 -21.23 -8.00
C LEU A 203 19.52 -22.62 -8.47
N SER A 204 18.21 -22.84 -8.53
CA SER A 204 17.59 -24.07 -9.04
C SER A 204 16.26 -23.72 -9.74
N SER A 205 15.48 -24.72 -10.17
CA SER A 205 14.16 -24.50 -10.77
C SER A 205 13.19 -23.74 -9.85
N ASP A 206 13.35 -23.86 -8.53
CA ASP A 206 12.43 -23.27 -7.54
C ASP A 206 13.16 -22.51 -6.41
N SER A 207 14.49 -22.40 -6.47
CA SER A 207 15.29 -21.68 -5.49
C SER A 207 15.95 -20.44 -6.07
N PHE A 208 15.89 -19.35 -5.30
CA PHE A 208 16.35 -18.03 -5.69
C PHE A 208 17.14 -17.39 -4.57
N ARG A 209 18.22 -16.70 -4.95
CA ARG A 209 18.96 -15.78 -4.10
C ARG A 209 18.64 -14.36 -4.52
N VAL A 210 18.13 -13.56 -3.60
CA VAL A 210 17.83 -12.14 -3.82
C VAL A 210 18.71 -11.30 -2.91
N THR A 211 19.49 -10.37 -3.47
CA THR A 211 20.31 -9.44 -2.69
C THR A 211 19.76 -8.04 -2.83
N VAL A 212 19.39 -7.39 -1.73
CA VAL A 212 18.88 -6.02 -1.65
C VAL A 212 19.81 -5.21 -0.77
N ASN A 213 20.40 -4.12 -1.30
CA ASN A 213 21.28 -3.23 -0.54
C ASN A 213 22.41 -3.96 0.24
N GLY A 214 22.86 -5.12 -0.27
CA GLY A 214 23.89 -5.97 0.37
C GLY A 214 23.37 -7.03 1.35
N ARG A 215 22.08 -7.03 1.71
CA ARG A 215 21.42 -8.12 2.45
C ARG A 215 20.91 -9.20 1.50
N THR A 216 21.09 -10.46 1.86
CA THR A 216 20.70 -11.60 1.03
C THR A 216 19.55 -12.38 1.64
N PHE A 217 18.57 -12.67 0.81
CA PHE A 217 17.42 -13.52 1.07
C PHE A 217 17.53 -14.77 0.19
N GLU A 218 17.32 -15.94 0.77
CA GLU A 218 17.30 -17.21 0.05
C GLU A 218 15.97 -17.90 0.29
N LYS A 219 15.41 -18.45 -0.79
CA LYS A 219 14.24 -19.32 -0.76
C LYS A 219 14.47 -20.51 -1.67
#